data_AF-A0A158NFX2-F1
#
_entry.id   AF-A0A158NFX2-F1
#
_cell.length_a   1.000
_cell.length_b   1.000
_cell.length_c   1.000
_cell.angle_alpha   90.00
_cell.angle_beta   90.00
_cell.angle_gamma   90.00
#
_symmetry.space_group_name_H-M   'P 1'
#
loop_
_entity.id
_entity.type
_entity.pdbx_description
1 polymer ?
#
loop_
_entity_poly.entity_id
_entity_poly.type
_entity_poly.pdbx_seq_one_letter_code
_entity_poly.pdbx_strand_id
1 'polypeptide(L)'
;MGNKNSCCVYSSPQVGRKEVGPESTTRNLEEHLPEGGISVNNLQHISEREPEDCDSDPSLHPCAGTIFMERSKQAIENGMVRKKSQHQIADTRPLKKSSSCSTIYLDDSTVSQPNLKNTVKCVALAVYYHIKNRTSQRQIDIFDEKLHPLTRDGVSEDYDKHNPEHKQIYKFIRTLFNAAQLTAECAIITLVYLERLLTYAEIDITPANWKRIVLGAILLASKVWDDQAVWNVDYCQILKDITVEDMNELERQFLEMLQFNINVPSSVYAKYYFDLRTLAEANELTFPSEPLSKEKAQKLEAMSRVYEDKVTAEALRTGIKKWSSLDNVCIGGPRRSIAILS
;
A
#
# COMPACT_ATOMS: atom_id res chain seq x y z
N MET A 1 0.92 60.47 -32.74
CA MET A 1 2.37 60.33 -32.98
C MET A 1 2.93 59.52 -31.82
N GLY A 2 3.54 58.35 -31.88
CA GLY A 2 3.94 57.44 -32.94
C GLY A 2 4.87 56.39 -32.27
N ASN A 3 4.42 55.14 -32.22
CA ASN A 3 5.17 53.88 -32.34
C ASN A 3 6.51 53.64 -31.58
N LYS A 4 6.63 52.51 -30.85
CA LYS A 4 7.46 51.31 -31.22
C LYS A 4 7.52 50.23 -30.10
N ASN A 5 7.44 48.97 -30.54
CA ASN A 5 7.50 47.69 -29.81
C ASN A 5 8.89 47.34 -29.21
N SER A 6 8.92 46.37 -28.28
CA SER A 6 9.92 45.26 -28.08
C SER A 6 10.20 45.02 -26.58
N CYS A 7 9.76 43.92 -25.94
CA CYS A 7 10.33 42.54 -25.88
C CYS A 7 11.63 42.33 -25.05
N CYS A 8 11.51 41.45 -24.04
CA CYS A 8 12.51 40.59 -23.37
C CYS A 8 13.50 41.28 -22.38
N VAL A 9 14.12 40.69 -21.34
CA VAL A 9 14.52 39.32 -20.95
C VAL A 9 14.72 39.31 -19.41
N TYR A 10 14.36 38.22 -18.71
CA TYR A 10 14.80 37.90 -17.34
C TYR A 10 16.04 37.01 -17.42
N SER A 11 17.14 37.35 -16.74
CA SER A 11 18.37 36.55 -16.72
C SER A 11 18.65 36.01 -15.32
N SER A 12 18.47 34.70 -15.14
CA SER A 12 19.00 33.94 -14.00
C SER A 12 20.52 33.73 -14.17
N PRO A 13 21.33 33.76 -13.11
CA PRO A 13 22.78 33.53 -13.22
C PRO A 13 23.11 32.04 -13.39
N GLN A 14 24.06 31.76 -14.29
CA GLN A 14 24.64 30.44 -14.55
C GLN A 14 25.68 30.07 -13.48
N VAL A 15 25.58 28.85 -12.94
CA VAL A 15 26.59 28.24 -12.05
C VAL A 15 27.72 27.67 -12.90
N GLY A 16 28.93 28.22 -12.72
CA GLY A 16 30.16 27.80 -13.40
C GLY A 16 30.73 26.50 -12.84
N ARG A 17 31.11 25.62 -13.76
CA ARG A 17 31.79 24.32 -13.57
C ARG A 17 33.24 24.57 -13.09
N LYS A 18 33.66 23.96 -11.98
CA LYS A 18 35.05 23.98 -11.49
C LYS A 18 35.77 22.68 -11.90
N GLU A 19 36.90 22.82 -12.56
CA GLU A 19 37.90 21.76 -12.72
C GLU A 19 39.31 22.27 -12.34
N VAL A 20 40.10 21.31 -11.85
CA VAL A 20 41.57 21.22 -11.70
C VAL A 20 42.22 21.84 -10.42
N GLY A 21 42.89 20.97 -9.65
CA GLY A 21 43.84 21.29 -8.55
C GLY A 21 45.28 21.50 -9.05
N PRO A 22 46.36 21.10 -8.34
CA PRO A 22 46.55 20.83 -6.91
C PRO A 22 47.70 21.69 -6.28
N GLU A 23 48.02 21.39 -5.02
CA GLU A 23 49.26 21.67 -4.25
C GLU A 23 49.30 22.86 -3.25
N SER A 24 49.29 22.43 -1.98
CA SER A 24 50.07 22.89 -0.82
C SER A 24 50.33 24.39 -0.63
N THR A 25 49.85 24.95 0.50
CA THR A 25 50.69 25.39 1.62
C THR A 25 49.79 25.71 2.84
N THR A 26 50.26 25.29 4.00
CA THR A 26 49.79 25.54 5.37
C THR A 26 49.37 26.99 5.68
N ARG A 27 48.31 27.16 6.50
CA ARG A 27 48.40 27.71 7.87
C ARG A 27 47.03 27.91 8.53
N ASN A 28 46.96 27.46 9.77
CA ASN A 28 45.98 27.81 10.79
C ASN A 28 45.68 29.30 10.82
N LEU A 29 44.39 29.66 10.90
CA LEU A 29 43.94 30.80 11.70
C LEU A 29 42.59 30.40 12.33
N GLU A 30 42.65 30.05 13.62
CA GLU A 30 41.50 30.17 14.51
C GLU A 30 41.13 31.65 14.54
N GLU A 31 39.97 32.01 14.00
CA GLU A 31 39.37 33.30 14.23
C GLU A 31 38.06 33.08 15.01
N HIS A 32 38.19 33.25 16.33
CA HIS A 32 37.08 33.45 17.25
C HIS A 32 36.20 34.59 16.73
N LEU A 33 34.90 34.32 16.54
CA LEU A 33 33.89 35.35 16.37
C LEU A 33 32.75 35.18 17.39
N PRO A 34 32.17 36.29 17.84
CA PRO A 34 31.45 36.42 19.11
C PRO A 34 30.02 35.87 19.07
N GLU A 35 29.49 35.55 20.25
CA GLU A 35 28.07 35.21 20.46
C GLU A 35 27.15 36.27 19.85
N GLY A 36 26.23 35.85 18.98
CA GLY A 36 25.06 36.68 18.60
C GLY A 36 24.76 36.86 17.11
N GLY A 37 25.37 36.13 16.18
CA GLY A 37 25.02 36.17 14.75
C GLY A 37 24.32 34.90 14.28
N ILE A 38 23.00 34.93 14.07
CA ILE A 38 22.28 33.82 13.42
C ILE A 38 22.70 33.80 11.95
N SER A 39 23.53 32.83 11.57
CA SER A 39 23.87 32.54 10.18
C SER A 39 22.63 31.99 9.47
N VAL A 40 22.00 32.81 8.63
CA VAL A 40 20.87 32.43 7.76
C VAL A 40 21.30 31.59 6.54
N ASN A 41 22.55 31.13 6.48
CA ASN A 41 23.09 30.38 5.34
C ASN A 41 23.07 28.84 5.50
N ASN A 42 22.44 28.32 6.55
CA ASN A 42 22.24 26.87 6.74
C ASN A 42 20.75 26.53 6.88
N LEU A 43 19.93 26.87 5.87
CA LEU A 43 18.63 26.24 5.71
C LEU A 43 18.88 24.83 5.19
N GLN A 44 18.95 23.88 6.11
CA GLN A 44 19.06 22.45 5.83
C GLN A 44 17.92 22.05 4.87
N HIS A 45 18.28 21.44 3.74
CA HIS A 45 17.32 21.07 2.71
C HIS A 45 16.33 20.05 3.31
N ILE A 46 15.06 20.05 2.88
CA ILE A 46 14.01 19.23 3.52
C ILE A 46 14.37 17.72 3.51
N SER A 47 15.21 17.29 2.56
CA SER A 47 15.77 15.94 2.46
C SER A 47 16.84 15.58 3.50
N GLU A 48 17.37 16.58 4.22
CA GLU A 48 18.43 16.46 5.22
C GLU A 48 17.91 16.65 6.65
N ARG A 49 16.60 16.91 6.81
CA ARG A 49 15.91 16.77 8.09
C ARG A 49 15.94 15.29 8.43
N GLU A 50 16.43 14.94 9.61
CA GLU A 50 16.71 13.55 10.00
C GLU A 50 15.54 12.62 9.58
N PRO A 51 15.83 11.46 8.97
CA PRO A 51 14.77 10.49 8.75
C PRO A 51 14.21 10.15 10.12
N GLU A 52 12.94 10.47 10.35
CA GLU A 52 12.23 9.90 11.52
C GLU A 52 12.47 8.39 11.46
N ASP A 53 12.99 7.82 12.56
CA ASP A 53 13.41 6.42 12.65
C ASP A 53 12.42 5.51 11.91
N CYS A 54 12.83 5.05 10.72
CA CYS A 54 12.07 4.12 9.89
C CYS A 54 12.07 2.70 10.49
N ASP A 55 12.50 2.55 11.75
CA ASP A 55 12.36 1.37 12.60
C ASP A 55 10.95 1.28 13.23
N SER A 56 10.05 2.16 12.84
CA SER A 56 8.67 2.18 13.31
C SER A 56 7.82 1.10 12.61
N ASP A 57 6.94 0.40 13.35
CA ASP A 57 6.09 -0.68 12.82
C ASP A 57 5.37 -0.26 11.50
N PRO A 58 5.61 -0.99 10.38
CA PRO A 58 5.00 -0.71 9.07
C PRO A 58 3.48 -0.61 9.06
N SER A 59 2.84 -1.24 10.04
CA SER A 59 1.39 -1.23 10.18
C SER A 59 0.82 0.08 10.78
N LEU A 60 1.70 0.92 11.35
CA LEU A 60 1.37 2.16 12.03
C LEU A 60 1.80 3.38 11.22
N HIS A 61 2.91 3.25 10.49
CA HIS A 61 3.54 4.38 9.80
C HIS A 61 3.51 4.21 8.28
N PRO A 62 2.93 5.17 7.54
CA PRO A 62 2.86 5.08 6.08
C PRO A 62 4.24 5.18 5.39
N CYS A 63 5.28 5.60 6.11
CA CYS A 63 6.64 5.70 5.58
C CYS A 63 7.46 4.41 5.69
N ALA A 64 7.06 3.47 6.57
CA ALA A 64 7.77 2.20 6.76
C ALA A 64 7.27 1.13 5.78
N GLY A 65 8.17 0.43 5.07
CA GLY A 65 7.82 -0.58 4.06
C GLY A 65 7.02 -1.74 4.66
N THR A 66 5.95 -2.21 3.98
CA THR A 66 5.15 -3.34 4.49
C THR A 66 5.98 -4.61 4.53
N ILE A 67 5.73 -5.48 5.51
CA ILE A 67 6.55 -6.68 5.73
C ILE A 67 6.43 -7.62 4.52
N PHE A 68 5.25 -7.72 3.91
CA PHE A 68 5.03 -8.55 2.73
C PHE A 68 5.79 -8.04 1.51
N MET A 69 6.02 -6.73 1.38
CA MET A 69 6.82 -6.18 0.29
C MET A 69 8.29 -6.55 0.45
N GLU A 70 8.81 -6.54 1.68
CA GLU A 70 10.14 -7.05 1.97
C GLU A 70 10.23 -8.56 1.68
N ARG A 71 9.28 -9.34 2.19
CA ARG A 71 9.24 -10.80 1.97
C ARG A 71 9.00 -11.18 0.52
N SER A 72 8.45 -10.32 -0.32
CA SER A 72 8.22 -10.59 -1.75
C SER A 72 9.21 -9.88 -2.67
N LYS A 73 10.20 -9.16 -2.14
CA LYS A 73 11.14 -8.30 -2.89
C LYS A 73 11.76 -8.99 -4.11
N GLN A 74 12.31 -10.19 -3.93
CA GLN A 74 12.92 -10.96 -5.03
C GLN A 74 11.91 -11.31 -6.13
N ALA A 75 10.67 -11.67 -5.76
CA ALA A 75 9.63 -11.96 -6.73
C ALA A 75 9.22 -10.70 -7.50
N ILE A 76 9.15 -9.55 -6.81
CA ILE A 76 8.86 -8.26 -7.41
C ILE A 76 9.94 -7.88 -8.43
N GLU A 77 11.21 -7.91 -8.02
CA GLU A 77 12.35 -7.59 -8.89
C GLU A 77 12.36 -8.48 -10.14
N ASN A 78 12.20 -9.79 -9.97
CA ASN A 78 12.14 -10.74 -11.08
C ASN A 78 10.96 -10.47 -12.03
N GLY A 79 9.78 -10.18 -11.48
CA GLY A 79 8.58 -9.83 -12.26
C GLY A 79 8.75 -8.56 -13.08
N MET A 80 9.36 -7.53 -12.48
CA MET A 80 9.64 -6.26 -13.15
C MET A 80 10.69 -6.41 -14.26
N VAL A 81 11.72 -7.22 -14.06
CA VAL A 81 12.73 -7.53 -15.10
C VAL A 81 12.08 -8.28 -16.27
N ARG A 82 11.25 -9.29 -15.98
CA ARG A 82 10.49 -10.02 -17.02
C ARG A 82 9.66 -9.06 -17.86
N LYS A 83 8.89 -8.17 -17.22
CA LYS A 83 8.10 -7.15 -17.93
C LYS A 83 8.98 -6.22 -18.79
N LYS A 84 10.09 -5.69 -18.25
CA LYS A 84 11.01 -4.84 -19.03
C LYS A 84 11.54 -5.58 -20.27
N SER A 85 11.94 -6.84 -20.12
CA SER A 85 12.42 -7.65 -21.25
C SER A 85 11.33 -7.91 -22.30
N GLN A 86 10.09 -8.17 -21.88
CA GLN A 86 8.96 -8.35 -22.79
C GLN A 86 8.66 -7.08 -23.62
N HIS A 87 8.82 -5.90 -23.02
CA HIS A 87 8.67 -4.63 -23.74
C HIS A 87 9.79 -4.42 -24.76
N GLN A 88 11.04 -4.79 -24.43
CA GLN A 88 12.19 -4.68 -25.34
C GLN A 88 12.12 -5.65 -26.52
N ILE A 89 11.54 -6.84 -26.35
CA ILE A 89 11.38 -7.82 -27.45
C ILE A 89 10.27 -7.37 -28.43
N ALA A 90 9.27 -6.62 -27.94
CA ALA A 90 8.23 -6.04 -28.77
C ALA A 90 8.70 -4.88 -29.67
N ASP A 91 9.93 -4.37 -29.48
CA ASP A 91 10.53 -3.24 -30.23
C ASP A 91 11.16 -3.62 -31.59
N THR A 92 10.97 -4.85 -32.07
CA THR A 92 11.39 -5.26 -33.44
C THR A 92 10.40 -4.88 -34.55
N ARG A 93 9.35 -4.12 -34.22
CA ARG A 93 8.46 -3.46 -35.19
C ARG A 93 8.81 -1.97 -35.26
N PRO A 94 8.76 -1.34 -36.45
CA PRO A 94 9.40 -0.06 -36.70
C PRO A 94 8.91 1.03 -35.74
N LEU A 95 9.87 1.72 -35.11
CA LEU A 95 9.79 2.94 -34.28
C LEU A 95 8.37 3.31 -33.85
N LYS A 96 8.03 2.95 -32.61
CA LYS A 96 6.81 3.40 -31.95
C LYS A 96 6.81 4.93 -31.91
N LYS A 97 5.92 5.54 -32.68
CA LYS A 97 5.52 6.93 -32.49
C LYS A 97 5.12 7.09 -31.01
N SER A 98 5.68 8.11 -30.37
CA SER A 98 5.33 8.52 -29.01
C SER A 98 3.82 8.65 -28.87
N SER A 99 3.27 8.09 -27.78
CA SER A 99 1.85 8.09 -27.46
C SER A 99 1.34 9.51 -27.23
N SER A 100 0.85 10.17 -28.28
CA SER A 100 -0.12 11.27 -28.17
C SER A 100 -1.54 10.73 -27.88
N CYS A 101 -1.67 9.54 -27.28
CA CYS A 101 -2.91 8.77 -27.24
C CYS A 101 -3.92 9.41 -26.29
N SER A 102 -5.06 9.79 -26.84
CA SER A 102 -6.22 10.33 -26.13
C SER A 102 -7.06 9.27 -25.39
N THR A 103 -6.72 7.99 -25.54
CA THR A 103 -7.40 6.86 -24.91
C THR A 103 -6.63 6.41 -23.66
N ILE A 104 -7.20 6.67 -22.49
CA ILE A 104 -6.67 6.24 -21.18
C ILE A 104 -7.19 4.83 -20.91
N TYR A 105 -6.33 3.90 -20.53
CA TYR A 105 -6.75 2.56 -20.07
C TYR A 105 -6.71 2.50 -18.55
N LEU A 106 -7.78 2.02 -17.94
CA LEU A 106 -7.91 1.89 -16.49
C LEU A 106 -8.38 0.47 -16.15
N ASP A 107 -7.87 -0.09 -15.06
CA ASP A 107 -8.53 -1.21 -14.40
C ASP A 107 -9.68 -0.69 -13.52
N ASP A 108 -10.69 -1.52 -13.27
CA ASP A 108 -11.84 -1.20 -12.40
C ASP A 108 -11.50 -1.28 -10.90
N SER A 109 -10.26 -0.98 -10.54
CA SER A 109 -9.80 -1.01 -9.15
C SER A 109 -9.24 0.36 -8.79
N THR A 110 -9.87 1.03 -7.83
CA THR A 110 -9.39 2.29 -7.26
C THR A 110 -9.15 2.13 -5.76
N VAL A 111 -8.41 3.04 -5.13
CA VAL A 111 -8.21 3.02 -3.67
C VAL A 111 -9.56 3.03 -2.94
N SER A 112 -10.51 3.83 -3.43
CA SER A 112 -11.86 3.98 -2.86
C SER A 112 -12.84 2.86 -3.24
N GLN A 113 -12.51 2.07 -4.27
CA GLN A 113 -13.34 0.96 -4.72
C GLN A 113 -12.43 -0.13 -5.28
N PRO A 114 -11.77 -0.91 -4.40
CA PRO A 114 -10.90 -2.00 -4.82
C PRO A 114 -11.71 -3.14 -5.43
N ASN A 115 -11.14 -3.84 -6.41
CA ASN A 115 -11.75 -5.06 -6.92
C ASN A 115 -11.56 -6.22 -5.93
N LEU A 116 -12.65 -6.78 -5.40
CA LEU A 116 -12.62 -7.86 -4.40
C LEU A 116 -11.81 -9.08 -4.84
N LYS A 117 -12.08 -9.60 -6.05
CA LYS A 117 -11.43 -10.81 -6.56
C LYS A 117 -9.92 -10.62 -6.68
N ASN A 118 -9.49 -9.45 -7.12
CA ASN A 118 -8.08 -9.12 -7.31
C ASN A 118 -7.40 -8.98 -5.96
N THR A 119 -8.04 -8.23 -5.06
CA THR A 119 -7.53 -7.94 -3.72
C THR A 119 -7.35 -9.24 -2.93
N VAL A 120 -8.35 -10.12 -2.90
CA VAL A 120 -8.27 -11.42 -2.22
C VAL A 120 -7.15 -12.31 -2.79
N LYS A 121 -6.95 -12.32 -4.13
CA LYS A 121 -5.83 -13.05 -4.74
C LYS A 121 -4.48 -12.50 -4.30
N CYS A 122 -4.35 -11.18 -4.22
CA CYS A 122 -3.10 -10.50 -3.86
C CYS A 122 -2.80 -10.63 -2.36
N VAL A 123 -3.81 -10.53 -1.49
CA VAL A 123 -3.68 -10.80 -0.05
C VAL A 123 -3.27 -12.25 0.18
N ALA A 124 -3.87 -13.20 -0.52
CA ALA A 124 -3.43 -14.60 -0.46
C ALA A 124 -1.97 -14.78 -0.91
N LEU A 125 -1.51 -13.98 -1.88
CA LEU A 125 -0.13 -14.00 -2.33
C LEU A 125 0.83 -13.37 -1.32
N ALA A 126 0.43 -12.29 -0.65
CA ALA A 126 1.17 -11.70 0.45
C ALA A 126 1.36 -12.73 1.59
N VAL A 127 0.29 -13.39 2.03
CA VAL A 127 0.34 -14.49 3.02
C VAL A 127 1.25 -15.63 2.56
N TYR A 128 1.19 -16.00 1.29
CA TYR A 128 2.09 -17.01 0.72
C TYR A 128 3.57 -16.62 0.87
N TYR A 129 3.93 -15.36 0.59
CA TYR A 129 5.31 -14.89 0.76
C TYR A 129 5.70 -14.77 2.24
N HIS A 130 4.77 -14.46 3.15
CA HIS A 130 5.03 -14.55 4.57
C HIS A 130 5.44 -15.95 5.01
N ILE A 131 4.75 -16.98 4.51
CA ILE A 131 5.06 -18.39 4.86
C ILE A 131 6.35 -18.86 4.19
N LYS A 132 6.52 -18.54 2.90
CA LYS A 132 7.65 -19.00 2.09
C LYS A 132 8.98 -18.40 2.58
N ASN A 133 8.98 -17.10 2.89
CA ASN A 133 10.18 -16.34 3.24
C ASN A 133 10.15 -15.90 4.71
N ARG A 134 9.64 -16.78 5.59
CA ARG A 134 9.67 -16.59 7.05
C ARG A 134 11.11 -16.59 7.58
N THR A 135 11.36 -15.88 8.67
CA THR A 135 12.69 -15.74 9.27
C THR A 135 12.85 -16.60 10.53
N SER A 136 11.73 -16.94 11.18
CA SER A 136 11.62 -17.72 12.41
C SER A 136 10.55 -18.80 12.30
N GLN A 137 10.48 -19.66 13.32
CA GLN A 137 9.40 -20.65 13.53
C GLN A 137 8.67 -20.43 14.85
N ARG A 138 8.78 -19.23 15.43
CA ARG A 138 8.06 -18.90 16.67
C ARG A 138 6.56 -18.94 16.42
N GLN A 139 5.88 -19.72 17.25
CA GLN A 139 4.44 -19.96 17.18
C GLN A 139 3.81 -19.84 18.56
N ILE A 140 2.50 -19.61 18.59
CA ILE A 140 1.69 -19.55 19.81
C ILE A 140 0.57 -20.57 19.67
N ASP A 141 0.31 -21.30 20.75
CA ASP A 141 -0.59 -22.46 20.80
C ASP A 141 -1.99 -22.17 20.26
N ILE A 142 -2.55 -20.98 20.52
CA ILE A 142 -3.88 -20.57 20.04
C ILE A 142 -4.01 -20.65 18.51
N PHE A 143 -2.89 -20.47 17.80
CA PHE A 143 -2.84 -20.51 16.35
C PHE A 143 -2.48 -21.88 15.79
N ASP A 144 -2.08 -22.85 16.61
CA ASP A 144 -1.75 -24.19 16.14
C ASP A 144 -3.02 -24.95 15.73
N GLU A 145 -3.13 -25.30 14.45
CA GLU A 145 -4.28 -26.02 13.90
C GLU A 145 -4.41 -27.45 14.44
N LYS A 146 -3.32 -28.06 14.94
CA LYS A 146 -3.39 -29.37 15.61
C LYS A 146 -4.00 -29.26 17.00
N LEU A 147 -3.62 -28.23 17.76
CA LEU A 147 -4.14 -28.00 19.10
C LEU A 147 -5.59 -27.54 19.07
N HIS A 148 -5.94 -26.72 18.09
CA HIS A 148 -7.34 -26.47 17.81
C HIS A 148 -7.70 -26.61 16.31
N PRO A 149 -8.40 -27.70 15.93
CA PRO A 149 -8.66 -27.98 14.53
C PRO A 149 -9.78 -27.12 13.97
N LEU A 150 -9.69 -26.80 12.67
CA LEU A 150 -10.74 -26.10 11.93
C LEU A 150 -11.71 -27.07 11.22
N THR A 151 -11.39 -28.36 11.22
CA THR A 151 -12.14 -29.44 10.59
C THR A 151 -12.24 -30.63 11.53
N ARG A 152 -13.35 -31.38 11.47
CA ARG A 152 -13.60 -32.52 12.36
C ARG A 152 -12.50 -33.58 12.34
N ASP A 153 -11.96 -33.85 11.15
CA ASP A 153 -10.95 -34.89 10.96
C ASP A 153 -9.54 -34.43 11.41
N GLY A 154 -9.42 -33.23 11.96
CA GLY A 154 -8.17 -32.65 12.44
C GLY A 154 -7.20 -32.33 11.30
N VAL A 155 -5.91 -32.39 11.61
CA VAL A 155 -4.81 -32.18 10.65
C VAL A 155 -4.04 -33.48 10.43
N SER A 156 -3.48 -33.66 9.23
CA SER A 156 -2.59 -34.79 8.91
C SER A 156 -1.31 -34.77 9.76
N GLU A 157 -0.63 -35.91 9.90
CA GLU A 157 0.63 -35.99 10.67
C GLU A 157 1.78 -35.17 10.04
N ASP A 158 1.66 -34.78 8.78
CA ASP A 158 2.63 -33.98 8.03
C ASP A 158 2.17 -32.54 7.75
N TYR A 159 1.13 -32.07 8.45
CA TYR A 159 0.52 -30.74 8.24
C TYR A 159 1.50 -29.57 8.41
N ASP A 160 2.51 -29.72 9.26
CA ASP A 160 3.52 -28.71 9.57
C ASP A 160 4.75 -28.80 8.63
N LYS A 161 4.88 -29.88 7.85
CA LYS A 161 6.07 -30.16 7.04
C LYS A 161 6.09 -29.43 5.71
N HIS A 162 4.92 -29.19 5.11
CA HIS A 162 4.80 -28.66 3.76
C HIS A 162 4.13 -27.29 3.73
N ASN A 163 4.81 -26.30 3.16
CA ASN A 163 4.22 -24.98 2.95
C ASN A 163 2.99 -25.08 2.02
N PRO A 164 1.87 -24.43 2.34
CA PRO A 164 0.70 -24.41 1.48
C PRO A 164 0.98 -23.67 0.17
N GLU A 165 0.38 -24.15 -0.91
CA GLU A 165 0.38 -23.44 -2.19
C GLU A 165 -0.48 -22.18 -2.11
N HIS A 166 -0.13 -21.15 -2.90
CA HIS A 166 -0.94 -19.93 -3.05
C HIS A 166 -2.42 -20.24 -3.35
N LYS A 167 -2.68 -21.27 -4.15
CA LYS A 167 -4.05 -21.71 -4.48
C LYS A 167 -4.84 -22.20 -3.26
N GLN A 168 -4.19 -22.85 -2.30
CA GLN A 168 -4.85 -23.33 -1.07
C GLN A 168 -5.20 -22.15 -0.17
N ILE A 169 -4.27 -21.22 0.01
CA ILE A 169 -4.49 -19.99 0.80
C ILE A 169 -5.61 -19.15 0.17
N TYR A 170 -5.56 -18.94 -1.15
CA TYR A 170 -6.59 -18.20 -1.87
C TYR A 170 -7.96 -18.85 -1.75
N LYS A 171 -8.06 -20.18 -1.87
CA LYS A 171 -9.33 -20.89 -1.70
C LYS A 171 -9.89 -20.68 -0.29
N PHE A 172 -9.06 -20.78 0.74
CA PHE A 172 -9.48 -20.59 2.12
C PHE A 172 -10.05 -19.17 2.34
N ILE A 173 -9.27 -18.13 2.01
CA ILE A 173 -9.70 -16.73 2.16
C ILE A 173 -10.96 -16.47 1.33
N ARG A 174 -10.99 -16.91 0.06
CA ARG A 174 -12.15 -16.72 -0.82
C ARG A 174 -13.42 -17.37 -0.26
N THR A 175 -13.33 -18.56 0.33
CA THR A 175 -14.50 -19.23 0.92
C THR A 175 -15.09 -18.40 2.06
N LEU A 176 -14.24 -17.88 2.95
CA LEU A 176 -14.68 -17.01 4.04
C LEU A 176 -15.31 -15.72 3.52
N PHE A 177 -14.62 -15.00 2.61
CA PHE A 177 -15.13 -13.74 2.05
C PHE A 177 -16.45 -13.91 1.30
N ASN A 178 -16.59 -14.99 0.52
CA ASN A 178 -17.82 -15.25 -0.21
C ASN A 178 -18.99 -15.62 0.71
N ALA A 179 -18.72 -16.43 1.74
CA ALA A 179 -19.77 -16.92 2.64
C ALA A 179 -20.22 -15.84 3.63
N ALA A 180 -19.29 -15.02 4.13
CA ALA A 180 -19.57 -13.88 5.02
C ALA A 180 -19.85 -12.57 4.26
N GLN A 181 -19.89 -12.60 2.92
CA GLN A 181 -20.18 -11.45 2.04
C GLN A 181 -19.28 -10.22 2.28
N LEU A 182 -18.00 -10.45 2.59
CA LEU A 182 -17.05 -9.39 2.96
C LEU A 182 -16.55 -8.60 1.75
N THR A 183 -16.20 -7.33 2.01
CA THR A 183 -15.75 -6.35 1.02
C THR A 183 -14.25 -6.42 0.70
N ALA A 184 -13.81 -5.73 -0.36
CA ALA A 184 -12.41 -5.74 -0.77
C ALA A 184 -11.52 -4.98 0.22
N GLU A 185 -12.08 -3.93 0.80
CA GLU A 185 -11.50 -3.09 1.83
C GLU A 185 -11.20 -3.93 3.08
N CYS A 186 -12.13 -4.79 3.49
CA CYS A 186 -11.95 -5.74 4.59
C CYS A 186 -10.73 -6.68 4.37
N ALA A 187 -10.45 -7.08 3.12
CA ALA A 187 -9.26 -7.89 2.80
C ALA A 187 -7.95 -7.13 3.01
N ILE A 188 -7.93 -5.82 2.75
CA ILE A 188 -6.76 -4.97 2.98
C ILE A 188 -6.54 -4.81 4.48
N ILE A 189 -7.61 -4.52 5.25
CA ILE A 189 -7.55 -4.41 6.71
C ILE A 189 -7.10 -5.73 7.36
N THR A 190 -7.56 -6.87 6.85
CA THR A 190 -7.10 -8.21 7.27
C THR A 190 -5.58 -8.32 7.19
N LEU A 191 -4.96 -7.85 6.09
CA LEU A 191 -3.51 -7.91 5.93
C LEU A 191 -2.78 -6.96 6.89
N VAL A 192 -3.34 -5.78 7.17
CA VAL A 192 -2.80 -4.86 8.18
C VAL A 192 -2.79 -5.52 9.57
N TYR A 193 -3.90 -6.12 9.99
CA TYR A 193 -3.99 -6.80 11.28
C TYR A 193 -3.10 -8.03 11.36
N LEU A 194 -2.94 -8.74 10.26
CA LEU A 194 -2.01 -9.85 10.17
C LEU A 194 -0.58 -9.37 10.41
N GLU A 195 -0.11 -8.31 9.72
CA GLU A 195 1.25 -7.81 9.93
C GLU A 195 1.45 -7.22 11.32
N ARG A 196 0.44 -6.53 11.89
CA ARG A 196 0.45 -6.11 13.31
C ARG A 196 0.71 -7.27 14.25
N LEU A 197 0.01 -8.38 14.05
CA LEU A 197 0.19 -9.58 14.86
C LEU A 197 1.63 -10.10 14.75
N LEU A 198 2.17 -10.19 13.52
CA LEU A 198 3.54 -10.67 13.32
C LEU A 198 4.56 -9.77 14.02
N THR A 199 4.38 -8.45 13.97
CA THR A 199 5.26 -7.48 14.64
C THR A 199 5.12 -7.54 16.16
N TYR A 200 3.90 -7.45 16.69
CA TYR A 200 3.66 -7.29 18.13
C TYR A 200 3.88 -8.57 18.93
N ALA A 201 3.48 -9.71 18.37
CA ALA A 201 3.67 -11.02 19.02
C ALA A 201 5.02 -11.65 18.64
N GLU A 202 5.78 -11.04 17.72
CA GLU A 202 7.06 -11.52 17.19
C GLU A 202 6.95 -12.98 16.67
N ILE A 203 5.82 -13.30 16.04
CA ILE A 203 5.55 -14.63 15.48
C ILE A 203 5.72 -14.63 13.96
N ASP A 204 5.88 -15.83 13.40
CA ASP A 204 5.89 -16.03 11.96
C ASP A 204 4.75 -16.93 11.50
N ILE A 205 4.33 -16.74 10.24
CA ILE A 205 3.36 -17.63 9.63
C ILE A 205 4.05 -18.92 9.20
N THR A 206 3.60 -20.04 9.75
CA THR A 206 4.08 -21.40 9.48
C THR A 206 2.97 -22.24 8.84
N PRO A 207 3.29 -23.41 8.26
CA PRO A 207 2.28 -24.32 7.73
C PRO A 207 1.26 -24.81 8.79
N ALA A 208 1.66 -24.84 10.06
CA ALA A 208 0.82 -25.26 11.18
C ALA A 208 -0.18 -24.19 11.64
N ASN A 209 0.13 -22.90 11.46
CA ASN A 209 -0.62 -21.81 12.09
C ASN A 209 -1.35 -20.87 11.12
N TRP A 210 -1.04 -20.92 9.82
CA TRP A 210 -1.50 -19.92 8.86
C TRP A 210 -3.03 -19.81 8.76
N LYS A 211 -3.76 -20.92 8.85
CA LYS A 211 -5.22 -20.89 8.75
C LYS A 211 -5.84 -20.13 9.91
N ARG A 212 -5.37 -20.37 11.13
CA ARG A 212 -5.87 -19.71 12.33
C ARG A 212 -5.48 -18.24 12.40
N ILE A 213 -4.26 -17.89 12.03
CA ILE A 213 -3.82 -16.49 11.94
C ILE A 213 -4.70 -15.73 10.94
N VAL A 214 -4.89 -16.29 9.74
CA VAL A 214 -5.72 -15.66 8.70
C VAL A 214 -7.19 -15.56 9.15
N LEU A 215 -7.73 -16.61 9.77
CA LEU A 215 -9.09 -16.58 10.31
C LEU A 215 -9.26 -15.48 11.37
N GLY A 216 -8.36 -15.42 12.37
CA GLY A 216 -8.40 -14.40 13.41
C GLY A 216 -8.34 -12.98 12.88
N ALA A 217 -7.47 -12.72 11.89
CA ALA A 217 -7.37 -11.43 11.23
C ALA A 217 -8.67 -11.04 10.49
N ILE A 218 -9.30 -12.01 9.80
CA ILE A 218 -10.57 -11.81 9.09
C ILE A 218 -11.71 -11.51 10.07
N LEU A 219 -11.80 -12.26 11.19
CA LEU A 219 -12.81 -12.04 12.23
C LEU A 219 -12.78 -10.59 12.72
N LEU A 220 -11.60 -10.11 13.11
CA LEU A 220 -11.43 -8.73 13.58
C LEU A 220 -11.72 -7.71 12.48
N ALA A 221 -11.19 -7.91 11.27
CA ALA A 221 -11.42 -6.98 10.16
C ALA A 221 -12.92 -6.87 9.83
N SER A 222 -13.65 -7.99 9.79
CA SER A 222 -15.09 -8.02 9.51
C SER A 222 -15.95 -7.33 10.56
N LYS A 223 -15.48 -7.25 11.81
CA LYS A 223 -16.22 -6.57 12.89
C LYS A 223 -15.93 -5.08 12.98
N VAL A 224 -14.72 -4.67 12.60
CA VAL A 224 -14.29 -3.27 12.72
C VAL A 224 -14.62 -2.48 11.46
N TRP A 225 -14.52 -3.10 10.28
CA TRP A 225 -14.61 -2.41 9.00
C TRP A 225 -15.92 -2.63 8.26
N ASP A 226 -16.59 -3.77 8.47
CA ASP A 226 -17.85 -4.05 7.79
C ASP A 226 -19.03 -3.44 8.54
N ASP A 227 -19.88 -2.68 7.84
CA ASP A 227 -21.10 -2.11 8.41
C ASP A 227 -22.13 -3.20 8.76
N GLN A 228 -22.05 -4.37 8.11
CA GLN A 228 -22.83 -5.55 8.43
C GLN A 228 -21.98 -6.54 9.23
N ALA A 229 -21.84 -6.27 10.53
CA ALA A 229 -21.02 -7.09 11.40
C ALA A 229 -21.51 -8.55 11.42
N VAL A 230 -20.60 -9.46 11.04
CA VAL A 230 -20.83 -10.91 11.05
C VAL A 230 -20.50 -11.46 12.44
N TRP A 231 -21.38 -12.29 12.99
CA TRP A 231 -21.25 -12.82 14.33
C TRP A 231 -20.39 -14.10 14.31
N ASN A 232 -19.73 -14.45 15.41
CA ASN A 232 -18.90 -15.66 15.45
C ASN A 232 -19.70 -16.93 15.18
N VAL A 233 -20.99 -16.95 15.54
CA VAL A 233 -21.90 -18.06 15.23
C VAL A 233 -22.07 -18.25 13.72
N ASP A 234 -22.02 -17.19 12.92
CA ASP A 234 -22.12 -17.28 11.46
C ASP A 234 -20.85 -17.93 10.88
N TYR A 235 -19.67 -17.61 11.44
CA TYR A 235 -18.42 -18.28 11.08
C TYR A 235 -18.41 -19.77 11.45
N CYS A 236 -19.05 -20.15 12.56
CA CYS A 236 -19.27 -21.56 12.89
C CYS A 236 -20.23 -22.27 11.89
N GLN A 237 -21.14 -21.56 11.23
CA GLN A 237 -21.95 -22.16 10.15
C GLN A 237 -21.13 -22.42 8.88
N ILE A 238 -20.13 -21.56 8.62
CA ILE A 238 -19.20 -21.71 7.49
C ILE A 238 -18.20 -22.84 7.78
N LEU A 239 -17.61 -22.83 8.98
CA LEU A 239 -16.66 -23.81 9.50
C LEU A 239 -17.35 -24.70 10.53
N LYS A 240 -18.20 -25.60 10.04
CA LYS A 240 -19.18 -26.40 10.81
C LYS A 240 -18.63 -27.18 12.00
N ASP A 241 -17.33 -27.42 12.03
CA ASP A 241 -16.68 -28.25 13.04
C ASP A 241 -16.01 -27.42 14.15
N ILE A 242 -16.13 -26.09 14.12
CA ILE A 242 -15.56 -25.18 15.13
C ILE A 242 -16.65 -24.75 16.12
N THR A 243 -16.32 -24.83 17.41
CA THR A 243 -17.18 -24.35 18.50
C THR A 243 -17.17 -22.83 18.60
N VAL A 244 -18.28 -22.24 19.05
CA VAL A 244 -18.38 -20.78 19.26
C VAL A 244 -17.38 -20.32 20.32
N GLU A 245 -17.11 -21.16 21.32
CA GLU A 245 -16.14 -20.91 22.39
C GLU A 245 -14.72 -20.75 21.84
N ASP A 246 -14.25 -21.67 20.98
CA ASP A 246 -12.94 -21.58 20.32
C ASP A 246 -12.84 -20.34 19.42
N MET A 247 -13.92 -19.99 18.71
CA MET A 247 -13.96 -18.80 17.86
C MET A 247 -13.86 -17.50 18.68
N ASN A 248 -14.61 -17.42 19.78
CA ASN A 248 -14.56 -16.29 20.70
C ASN A 248 -13.18 -16.16 21.35
N GLU A 249 -12.56 -17.28 21.74
CA GLU A 249 -11.23 -17.27 22.33
C GLU A 249 -10.15 -16.85 21.33
N LEU A 250 -10.22 -17.36 20.08
CA LEU A 250 -9.32 -16.92 19.01
C LEU A 250 -9.41 -15.41 18.78
N GLU A 251 -10.63 -14.87 18.70
CA GLU A 251 -10.84 -13.44 18.55
C GLU A 251 -10.27 -12.63 19.73
N ARG A 252 -10.56 -13.06 20.96
CA ARG A 252 -10.08 -12.39 22.18
C ARG A 252 -8.56 -12.36 22.23
N GLN A 253 -7.92 -13.50 21.99
CA GLN A 253 -6.45 -13.62 21.99
C GLN A 253 -5.82 -12.77 20.88
N PHE A 254 -6.41 -12.77 19.69
CA PHE A 254 -5.91 -11.93 18.59
C PHE A 254 -5.99 -10.44 18.96
N LEU A 255 -7.10 -9.99 19.54
CA LEU A 255 -7.29 -8.60 19.94
C LEU A 255 -6.31 -8.17 21.05
N GLU A 256 -6.06 -9.07 22.02
CA GLU A 256 -5.06 -8.87 23.08
C GLU A 256 -3.65 -8.76 22.53
N MET A 257 -3.26 -9.62 21.58
CA MET A 257 -1.96 -9.55 20.91
C MET A 257 -1.80 -8.27 20.06
N LEU A 258 -2.90 -7.73 19.53
CA LEU A 258 -2.92 -6.42 18.87
C LEU A 258 -2.90 -5.26 19.87
N GLN A 259 -2.90 -5.52 21.18
CA GLN A 259 -3.00 -4.52 22.24
C GLN A 259 -4.20 -3.58 22.02
N PHE A 260 -5.29 -4.13 21.48
CA PHE A 260 -6.49 -3.38 21.09
C PHE A 260 -6.25 -2.25 20.05
N ASN A 261 -5.09 -2.25 19.37
CA ASN A 261 -4.78 -1.29 18.33
C ASN A 261 -5.44 -1.70 17.00
N ILE A 262 -6.74 -1.43 16.91
CA ILE A 262 -7.59 -1.72 15.74
C ILE A 262 -7.73 -0.52 14.79
N ASN A 263 -7.25 0.66 15.16
CA ASN A 263 -7.39 1.83 14.31
C ASN A 263 -6.46 1.71 13.09
N VAL A 264 -7.01 1.90 11.89
CA VAL A 264 -6.25 1.89 10.63
C VAL A 264 -6.43 3.24 9.93
N PRO A 265 -5.42 4.13 9.98
CA PRO A 265 -5.47 5.39 9.28
C PRO A 265 -5.61 5.22 7.76
N SER A 266 -6.27 6.16 7.09
CA SER A 266 -6.47 6.11 5.63
C SER A 266 -5.15 6.07 4.85
N SER A 267 -4.08 6.66 5.39
CA SER A 267 -2.73 6.61 4.81
C SER A 267 -2.14 5.20 4.83
N VAL A 268 -2.32 4.47 5.94
CA VAL A 268 -1.89 3.07 6.07
C VAL A 268 -2.70 2.20 5.11
N TYR A 269 -4.02 2.36 5.09
CA TYR A 269 -4.87 1.64 4.14
C TYR A 269 -4.45 1.85 2.68
N ALA A 270 -4.25 3.11 2.26
CA ALA A 270 -3.86 3.45 0.91
C ALA A 270 -2.49 2.85 0.55
N LYS A 271 -1.55 2.85 1.48
CA LYS A 271 -0.25 2.20 1.32
C LYS A 271 -0.38 0.71 1.05
N TYR A 272 -1.08 -0.03 1.91
CA TYR A 272 -1.28 -1.48 1.71
C TYR A 272 -1.98 -1.76 0.38
N TYR A 273 -2.95 -0.94 -0.02
CA TYR A 273 -3.59 -1.03 -1.33
C TYR A 273 -2.56 -0.90 -2.48
N PHE A 274 -1.72 0.13 -2.47
CA PHE A 274 -0.73 0.34 -3.54
C PHE A 274 0.36 -0.73 -3.54
N ASP A 275 0.86 -1.13 -2.37
CA ASP A 275 1.85 -2.21 -2.24
C ASP A 275 1.27 -3.54 -2.79
N LEU A 276 -0.01 -3.84 -2.50
CA LEU A 276 -0.69 -5.01 -3.06
C LEU A 276 -0.81 -4.94 -4.59
N ARG A 277 -1.05 -3.75 -5.16
CA ARG A 277 -1.06 -3.57 -6.62
C ARG A 277 0.31 -3.81 -7.24
N THR A 278 1.37 -3.29 -6.63
CA THR A 278 2.75 -3.56 -7.08
C THR A 278 3.06 -5.05 -7.05
N LEU A 279 2.67 -5.75 -5.99
CA LEU A 279 2.82 -7.21 -5.89
C LEU A 279 2.03 -7.93 -6.99
N ALA A 280 0.78 -7.52 -7.24
CA ALA A 280 -0.08 -8.07 -8.28
C ALA A 280 0.53 -7.91 -9.68
N GLU A 281 1.06 -6.73 -9.96
CA GLU A 281 1.70 -6.39 -11.22
C GLU A 281 2.94 -7.25 -11.46
N ALA A 282 3.78 -7.47 -10.45
CA ALA A 282 4.97 -8.28 -10.62
C ALA A 282 4.68 -9.77 -10.83
N ASN A 283 3.53 -10.26 -10.36
CA ASN A 283 3.14 -11.67 -10.45
C ASN A 283 2.06 -11.92 -11.52
N GLU A 284 1.86 -10.98 -12.46
CA GLU A 284 0.91 -11.10 -13.58
C GLU A 284 -0.54 -11.38 -13.12
N LEU A 285 -0.90 -10.93 -11.92
CA LEU A 285 -2.26 -11.04 -11.37
C LEU A 285 -3.15 -9.85 -11.74
N THR A 286 -2.61 -8.86 -12.44
CA THR A 286 -3.35 -7.71 -12.95
C THR A 286 -4.35 -8.13 -14.01
N PHE A 287 -5.56 -7.59 -13.90
CA PHE A 287 -6.62 -7.80 -14.86
C PHE A 287 -6.42 -6.89 -16.07
N PRO A 288 -6.93 -7.28 -17.25
CA PRO A 288 -6.82 -6.45 -18.44
C PRO A 288 -7.46 -5.09 -18.17
N SER A 289 -6.69 -4.03 -18.43
CA SER A 289 -7.19 -2.66 -18.37
C SER A 289 -8.12 -2.41 -19.55
N GLU A 290 -9.27 -1.79 -19.29
CA GLU A 290 -10.23 -1.41 -20.31
C GLU A 290 -10.09 0.07 -20.68
N PRO A 291 -10.40 0.46 -21.92
CA PRO A 291 -10.40 1.87 -22.28
C PRO A 291 -11.43 2.63 -21.42
N LEU A 292 -11.03 3.80 -20.93
CA LEU A 292 -11.86 4.66 -20.12
C LEU A 292 -13.05 5.16 -20.95
N SER A 293 -14.25 4.68 -20.63
CA SER A 293 -15.47 5.14 -21.28
C SER A 293 -15.82 6.57 -20.90
N LYS A 294 -16.55 7.28 -21.77
CA LYS A 294 -17.04 8.65 -21.49
C LYS A 294 -17.87 8.70 -20.21
N GLU A 295 -18.73 7.71 -19.99
CA GLU A 295 -19.57 7.60 -18.79
C GLU A 295 -18.73 7.42 -17.53
N LYS A 296 -17.73 6.54 -17.56
CA LYS A 296 -16.82 6.32 -16.42
C LYS A 296 -16.00 7.56 -16.13
N ALA A 297 -15.54 8.28 -17.14
CA ALA A 297 -14.81 9.53 -16.97
C ALA A 297 -15.67 10.63 -16.34
N GLN A 298 -16.92 10.80 -16.79
CA GLN A 298 -17.86 11.74 -16.20
C GLN A 298 -18.15 11.40 -14.73
N LYS A 299 -18.33 10.11 -14.40
CA LYS A 299 -18.52 9.66 -13.02
C LYS A 299 -17.30 10.00 -12.14
N LEU A 300 -16.10 9.70 -12.62
CA LEU A 300 -14.86 10.01 -11.89
C LEU A 300 -14.66 11.53 -11.72
N GLU A 301 -14.95 12.33 -12.74
CA GLU A 301 -14.88 13.79 -12.66
C GLU A 301 -15.89 14.36 -11.65
N ALA A 302 -17.11 13.84 -11.63
CA ALA A 302 -18.11 14.22 -10.64
C ALA A 302 -17.67 13.87 -9.21
N MET A 303 -17.12 12.67 -9.00
CA MET A 303 -16.58 12.27 -7.69
C MET A 303 -15.41 13.16 -7.25
N SER A 304 -14.50 13.49 -8.17
CA SER A 304 -13.36 14.38 -7.90
C SER A 304 -13.83 15.77 -7.47
N ARG A 305 -14.80 16.37 -8.19
CA ARG A 305 -15.36 17.69 -7.85
C ARG A 305 -15.97 17.71 -6.46
N VAL A 306 -16.76 16.69 -6.11
CA VAL A 306 -17.36 16.57 -4.77
C VAL A 306 -16.29 16.51 -3.68
N TYR A 307 -15.18 15.82 -3.93
CA TYR A 307 -14.08 15.74 -2.97
C TYR A 307 -13.31 17.06 -2.86
N GLU A 308 -13.03 17.73 -3.99
CA GLU A 308 -12.42 19.07 -4.00
C GLU A 308 -13.25 20.09 -3.22
N ASP A 309 -14.58 20.06 -3.36
CA ASP A 309 -15.48 20.94 -2.62
C ASP A 309 -15.41 20.66 -1.11
N LYS A 310 -15.38 19.39 -0.70
CA LYS A 310 -15.21 18.99 0.72
C LYS A 310 -13.89 19.48 1.29
N VAL A 311 -12.78 19.21 0.60
CA VAL A 311 -11.44 19.64 1.03
C VAL A 311 -11.35 21.16 1.10
N THR A 312 -11.93 21.86 0.13
CA THR A 312 -11.95 23.33 0.13
C THR A 312 -12.77 23.87 1.31
N ALA A 313 -13.92 23.27 1.60
CA ALA A 313 -14.75 23.65 2.75
C ALA A 313 -14.07 23.37 4.10
N GLU A 314 -13.28 22.29 4.20
CA GLU A 314 -12.49 21.97 5.40
C GLU A 314 -11.30 22.92 5.56
N ALA A 315 -10.59 23.25 4.48
CA ALA A 315 -9.49 24.21 4.49
C ALA A 315 -9.96 25.61 4.93
N LEU A 316 -11.12 26.05 4.44
CA LEU A 316 -11.75 27.32 4.86
C LEU A 316 -12.13 27.31 6.35
N ARG A 317 -12.57 26.16 6.89
CA ARG A 317 -12.92 26.02 8.31
C ARG A 317 -11.72 25.97 9.25
N THR A 318 -10.62 25.35 8.82
CA THR A 318 -9.43 25.10 9.65
C THR A 318 -8.37 26.19 9.53
N GLY A 319 -8.53 27.15 8.60
CA GLY A 319 -7.54 28.20 8.36
C GLY A 319 -6.22 27.70 7.79
N ILE A 320 -6.15 26.43 7.36
CA ILE A 320 -4.97 25.83 6.73
C ILE A 320 -4.77 26.51 5.38
N LYS A 321 -3.67 27.26 5.26
CA LYS A 321 -3.24 27.86 3.99
C LYS A 321 -2.95 26.74 2.99
N LYS A 322 -3.56 26.83 1.80
CA LYS A 322 -3.25 25.95 0.67
C LYS A 322 -1.73 25.80 0.51
N TRP A 323 -1.27 24.57 0.29
CA TRP A 323 0.11 24.34 -0.09
C TRP A 323 0.37 24.99 -1.45
N SER A 324 1.54 25.60 -1.64
CA SER A 324 1.89 26.31 -2.89
C SER A 324 1.86 25.43 -4.14
N SER A 325 1.92 24.10 -3.97
CA SER A 325 1.75 23.11 -5.05
C SER A 325 0.32 23.02 -5.60
N LEU A 326 -0.68 23.58 -4.91
CA LEU A 326 -2.09 23.64 -5.31
C LEU A 326 -2.48 24.96 -6.00
N ASP A 327 -1.58 25.96 -6.05
CA ASP A 327 -1.91 27.28 -6.61
C ASP A 327 -2.18 27.24 -8.13
N ASN A 328 -1.60 26.26 -8.84
CA ASN A 328 -1.84 26.06 -10.27
C ASN A 328 -3.14 25.29 -10.60
N VAL A 329 -3.86 24.79 -9.60
CA VAL A 329 -5.09 24.00 -9.81
C VAL A 329 -6.33 24.90 -9.95
N CYS A 330 -6.31 26.13 -9.41
CA CYS A 330 -7.52 26.97 -9.33
C CYS A 330 -7.52 28.27 -10.15
N ILE A 331 -6.57 28.53 -11.04
CA ILE A 331 -6.63 29.72 -11.90
C ILE A 331 -7.22 29.35 -13.26
N GLY A 332 -8.55 29.31 -13.34
CA GLY A 332 -9.28 29.41 -14.61
C GLY A 332 -10.45 28.45 -14.81
N GLY A 333 -11.64 28.84 -14.32
CA GLY A 333 -12.95 28.31 -14.73
C GLY A 333 -13.16 26.80 -14.53
N PRO A 334 -14.35 26.26 -14.91
CA PRO A 334 -14.54 24.83 -14.98
C PRO A 334 -13.63 24.29 -16.09
N ARG A 335 -12.41 23.87 -15.75
CA ARG A 335 -11.60 23.03 -16.65
C ARG A 335 -12.42 21.77 -16.90
N ARG A 336 -12.99 21.67 -18.10
CA ARG A 336 -13.37 20.38 -18.65
C ARG A 336 -12.07 19.63 -18.84
N SER A 337 -11.91 18.49 -18.18
CA SER A 337 -10.83 17.57 -18.50
C SER A 337 -11.06 17.11 -19.94
N ILE A 338 -10.33 17.69 -20.90
CA ILE A 338 -10.43 17.30 -22.32
C ILE A 338 -9.59 16.03 -22.51
N ALA A 339 -10.06 14.92 -21.92
CA ALA A 339 -9.67 13.61 -22.41
C ALA A 339 -10.54 13.34 -23.64
N ILE A 340 -9.93 13.26 -24.83
CA ILE A 340 -10.64 12.86 -26.05
C ILE A 340 -10.81 11.33 -26.00
N LEU A 341 -11.83 10.89 -25.26
CA LEU A 341 -12.20 9.48 -25.16
C LEU A 341 -12.89 9.08 -26.47
N SER A 342 -12.23 8.20 -27.22
CA SER A 342 -12.71 7.64 -28.49
C SER A 342 -13.88 6.69 -28.28
#